data_AF-A0A7S1L396-F1
#
_entry.id   AF-A0A7S1L396-F1
#
_cell.length_a   1.000
_cell.length_b   1.000
_cell.length_c   1.000
_cell.angle_alpha   90.00
_cell.angle_beta   90.00
_cell.angle_gamma   90.00
#
_symmetry.space_group_name_H-M   'P 1'
#
loop_
_entity.id
_entity.type
_entity.pdbx_description
1 polymer ?
#
loop_
_entity_poly.entity_id
_entity_poly.type
_entity_poly.pdbx_seq_one_letter_code
_entity_poly.pdbx_strand_id
1 'polypeptide(L)'
;LASGVVVLINIVVRAILIYMAEFERPTSISTLSSSMMVKVSVAQTINTVVVVTLVNYFGSAELQSLASVIPFGQLLFRGDFHDLTRGWYTVVGGAICLNMLVN
;
A
#
# COMPACT_ATOMS: atom_id res chain seq x y z
N LEU A 1 -3.12 7.96 14.89
CA LEU A 1 -4.07 8.41 13.85
C LEU A 1 -3.62 8.05 12.42
N ALA A 2 -2.31 8.04 12.09
CA ALA A 2 -1.76 7.52 10.83
C ALA A 2 -2.12 6.05 10.48
N SER A 3 -2.50 5.25 11.48
CA SER A 3 -2.82 3.82 11.33
C SER A 3 -4.15 3.55 10.60
N GLY A 4 -5.17 4.42 10.73
CA GLY A 4 -6.52 4.12 10.22
C GLY A 4 -6.65 4.05 8.69
N VAL A 5 -5.90 4.89 7.97
CA VAL A 5 -5.89 4.92 6.50
C VAL A 5 -5.13 3.71 5.94
N VAL A 6 -4.01 3.35 6.55
CA VAL A 6 -3.25 2.14 6.21
C VAL A 6 -4.11 0.89 6.46
N VAL A 7 -4.94 0.90 7.51
CA VAL A 7 -5.86 -0.19 7.84
C VAL A 7 -6.97 -0.30 6.78
N LEU A 8 -7.58 0.80 6.33
CA LEU A 8 -8.63 0.77 5.31
C LEU A 8 -8.13 0.23 3.95
N ILE A 9 -6.96 0.68 3.52
CA ILE A 9 -6.39 0.23 2.24
C ILE A 9 -5.87 -1.21 2.38
N ASN A 10 -5.34 -1.60 3.54
CA ASN A 10 -5.07 -3.01 3.85
C ASN A 10 -6.33 -3.88 3.81
N ILE A 11 -7.46 -3.40 4.32
CA ILE A 11 -8.73 -4.15 4.32
C ILE A 11 -9.18 -4.42 2.88
N VAL A 12 -9.15 -3.42 2.01
CA VAL A 12 -9.57 -3.56 0.60
C VAL A 12 -8.66 -4.52 -0.15
N VAL A 13 -7.34 -4.38 0.00
CA VAL A 13 -6.36 -5.25 -0.67
C VAL A 13 -6.44 -6.68 -0.15
N ARG A 14 -6.59 -6.86 1.17
CA ARG A 14 -6.78 -8.17 1.79
C ARG A 14 -8.09 -8.83 1.32
N ALA A 15 -9.16 -8.06 1.13
CA ALA A 15 -10.42 -8.58 0.59
C ALA A 15 -10.27 -9.07 -0.85
N ILE A 16 -9.56 -8.34 -1.71
CA ILE A 16 -9.28 -8.75 -3.09
C ILE A 16 -8.44 -10.04 -3.12
N LEU A 17 -7.44 -10.14 -2.24
CA LEU A 17 -6.61 -11.34 -2.15
C LEU A 17 -7.34 -12.57 -1.64
N ILE A 18 -8.21 -12.42 -0.64
CA ILE A 18 -9.04 -13.52 -0.13
C ILE A 18 -9.96 -13.99 -1.24
N TYR A 19 -10.56 -13.07 -2.00
CA TYR A 19 -11.37 -13.39 -3.16
C TYR A 19 -10.57 -14.17 -4.23
N MET A 20 -9.34 -13.74 -4.52
CA MET A 20 -8.45 -14.46 -5.44
C MET A 20 -7.99 -15.83 -4.90
N ALA A 21 -7.83 -15.98 -3.58
CA ALA A 21 -7.43 -17.23 -2.96
C ALA A 21 -8.58 -18.25 -2.89
N GLU A 22 -9.82 -17.81 -2.64
CA GLU A 22 -11.01 -18.66 -2.72
C GLU A 22 -11.26 -19.16 -4.14
N PHE A 23 -10.87 -18.36 -5.14
CA PHE A 23 -10.97 -18.75 -6.55
C PHE A 23 -10.03 -19.89 -6.95
N GLU A 24 -8.93 -20.10 -6.21
CA GLU A 24 -7.84 -21.00 -6.65
C GLU A 24 -7.91 -22.43 -6.09
N ARG A 25 -8.88 -22.75 -5.21
CA ARG A 25 -9.13 -24.07 -4.58
C ARG A 25 -7.92 -25.05 -4.54
N PRO A 26 -6.97 -24.88 -3.60
CA PRO A 26 -5.79 -25.74 -3.53
C PRO A 26 -6.05 -27.07 -2.79
N THR A 27 -5.35 -28.12 -3.21
CA THR A 27 -5.53 -29.52 -2.78
C THR A 27 -4.72 -29.94 -1.54
N SER A 28 -3.88 -29.07 -0.95
CA SER A 28 -3.12 -29.35 0.28
C SER A 28 -2.88 -28.11 1.16
N ILE A 29 -2.97 -28.27 2.50
CA ILE A 29 -2.98 -27.17 3.49
C ILE A 29 -1.61 -26.46 3.64
N SER A 30 -0.49 -27.19 3.52
CA SER A 30 0.86 -26.61 3.62
C SER A 30 1.22 -25.77 2.38
N THR A 31 0.97 -26.32 1.19
CA THR A 31 1.17 -25.60 -0.09
C THR A 31 0.20 -24.42 -0.22
N LEU A 32 -1.04 -24.58 0.25
CA LEU A 32 -2.01 -23.48 0.39
C LEU A 32 -1.43 -22.34 1.24
N SER A 33 -0.93 -22.66 2.43
CA SER A 33 -0.43 -21.65 3.37
C SER A 33 0.79 -20.91 2.83
N SER A 34 1.74 -21.63 2.21
CA SER A 34 2.92 -21.02 1.60
C SER A 34 2.54 -20.13 0.40
N SER A 35 1.69 -20.61 -0.51
CA SER A 35 1.23 -19.82 -1.66
C SER A 35 0.40 -18.62 -1.23
N MET A 36 -0.42 -18.76 -0.18
CA MET A 36 -1.20 -17.66 0.38
C MET A 36 -0.30 -16.61 1.03
N MET A 37 0.74 -17.01 1.79
CA MET A 37 1.69 -16.06 2.37
C MET A 37 2.44 -15.25 1.31
N VAL A 38 2.88 -15.87 0.23
CA VAL A 38 3.55 -15.14 -0.87
C VAL A 38 2.59 -14.12 -1.50
N LYS A 39 1.34 -14.52 -1.75
CA LYS A 39 0.33 -13.62 -2.31
C LYS A 39 -0.01 -12.46 -1.38
N VAL A 40 -0.15 -12.74 -0.08
CA VAL A 40 -0.38 -11.74 0.96
C VAL A 40 0.80 -10.78 1.06
N SER A 41 2.04 -11.30 1.09
CA SER A 41 3.26 -10.50 1.12
C SER A 41 3.36 -9.58 -0.09
N VAL A 42 3.12 -10.09 -1.31
CA VAL A 42 3.16 -9.27 -2.53
C VAL A 42 2.08 -8.18 -2.51
N ALA A 43 0.85 -8.48 -2.12
CA ALA A 43 -0.17 -7.44 -2.11
C ALA A 43 0.03 -6.44 -0.98
N GLN A 44 0.54 -6.87 0.18
CA GLN A 44 0.86 -5.97 1.27
C GLN A 44 2.06 -5.07 0.93
N THR A 45 3.00 -5.60 0.12
CA THR A 45 4.07 -4.82 -0.51
C THR A 45 3.50 -3.75 -1.43
N ILE A 46 2.67 -4.14 -2.40
CA ILE A 46 2.05 -3.22 -3.36
C ILE A 46 1.22 -2.17 -2.63
N ASN A 47 0.40 -2.58 -1.66
CA ASN A 47 -0.40 -1.69 -0.86
C ASN A 47 0.47 -0.64 -0.14
N THR A 48 1.49 -1.09 0.59
CA THR A 48 2.38 -0.19 1.32
C THR A 48 3.08 0.78 0.37
N VAL A 49 3.64 0.29 -0.74
CA VAL A 49 4.33 1.13 -1.72
C VAL A 49 3.39 2.20 -2.25
N VAL A 50 2.17 1.82 -2.64
CA VAL A 50 1.16 2.75 -3.17
C VAL A 50 0.79 3.79 -2.11
N VAL A 51 0.42 3.38 -0.90
CA VAL A 51 -0.03 4.30 0.15
C VAL A 51 1.07 5.27 0.55
N VAL A 52 2.26 4.77 0.84
CA VAL A 52 3.38 5.62 1.28
C VAL A 52 3.79 6.58 0.16
N THR A 53 3.78 6.14 -1.10
CA THR A 53 4.07 7.01 -2.24
C THR A 53 3.02 8.12 -2.39
N LEU A 54 1.72 7.77 -2.36
CA LEU A 54 0.63 8.75 -2.52
C LEU A 54 0.60 9.81 -1.42
N VAL A 55 1.00 9.45 -0.19
CA VAL A 55 1.09 10.38 0.94
C VAL A 55 2.32 11.28 0.84
N ASN A 56 3.46 10.75 0.39
CA ASN A 56 4.73 11.50 0.33
C ASN A 56 4.95 12.27 -0.97
N TYR A 57 4.20 11.97 -2.02
CA TYR A 57 4.25 12.69 -3.28
C TYR A 57 3.48 14.01 -3.19
N PHE A 58 3.99 15.06 -3.84
CA PHE A 58 3.28 16.32 -4.00
C PHE A 58 2.58 16.34 -5.36
N GLY A 59 1.25 16.33 -5.35
CA GLY A 59 0.44 16.34 -6.57
C GLY A 59 0.00 17.74 -6.97
N SER A 60 -0.42 17.90 -8.23
CA SER A 60 -1.01 19.14 -8.74
C SER A 60 -2.31 19.51 -7.99
N ALA A 61 -2.71 20.79 -8.05
CA ALA A 61 -3.90 21.29 -7.36
C ALA A 61 -5.20 20.56 -7.76
N GLU A 62 -5.30 20.11 -9.01
CA GLU A 62 -6.42 19.30 -9.52
C GLU A 62 -6.44 17.91 -8.90
N LEU A 63 -5.27 17.30 -8.69
CA LEU A 63 -5.15 16.00 -8.06
C LEU A 63 -5.51 16.07 -6.56
N GLN A 64 -5.09 17.15 -5.89
CA GLN A 64 -5.42 17.42 -4.49
C GLN A 64 -6.92 17.69 -4.30
N SER A 65 -7.56 18.39 -5.24
CA SER A 65 -9.01 18.65 -5.17
C SER A 65 -9.82 17.38 -5.41
N LEU A 66 -9.43 16.53 -6.37
CA LEU A 66 -10.02 15.22 -6.58
C LEU A 66 -9.85 14.30 -5.37
N ALA A 67 -8.67 14.31 -4.73
CA ALA A 67 -8.44 13.55 -3.51
C ALA A 67 -9.31 14.04 -2.34
N SER A 68 -9.62 15.33 -2.27
CA SER A 68 -10.44 15.89 -1.19
C SER A 68 -11.91 15.42 -1.18
N VAL A 69 -12.39 14.83 -2.30
CA VAL A 69 -13.72 14.21 -2.42
C VAL A 69 -13.86 12.95 -1.55
N ILE A 70 -12.74 12.28 -1.29
CA ILE A 70 -12.67 11.02 -0.57
C ILE A 70 -12.38 11.33 0.91
N PRO A 71 -13.02 10.67 1.88
CA PRO A 71 -12.70 10.84 3.29
C PRO A 71 -11.19 10.65 3.53
N PHE A 72 -10.57 11.61 4.23
CA PHE A 72 -9.13 11.67 4.51
C PHE A 72 -8.20 11.87 3.30
N GLY A 73 -8.73 12.09 2.09
CA GLY A 73 -7.90 12.37 0.91
C GLY A 73 -7.22 13.75 0.92
N GLN A 74 -7.52 14.59 1.90
CA GLN A 74 -6.74 15.79 2.22
C GLN A 74 -5.30 15.48 2.68
N LEU A 75 -5.00 14.22 3.05
CA LEU A 75 -3.65 13.75 3.40
C LEU A 75 -2.88 13.23 2.18
N LEU A 76 -3.57 12.96 1.07
CA LEU A 76 -2.93 12.48 -0.15
C LEU A 76 -2.38 13.66 -0.93
N PHE A 77 -1.26 13.43 -1.62
CA PHE A 77 -0.66 14.40 -2.54
C PHE A 77 -0.17 15.71 -1.91
N ARG A 78 0.03 15.72 -0.59
CA ARG A 78 0.54 16.85 0.20
C ARG A 78 1.92 16.58 0.80
N GLY A 79 2.63 15.58 0.29
CA GLY A 79 3.96 15.26 0.79
C GLY A 79 5.04 16.22 0.30
N ASP A 80 6.24 16.11 0.83
CA ASP A 80 7.33 17.07 0.58
C ASP A 80 8.05 16.86 -0.76
N PHE A 81 7.77 15.76 -1.48
CA PHE A 81 8.51 15.37 -2.67
C PHE A 81 7.70 15.55 -3.95
N HIS A 82 8.12 16.48 -4.81
CA HIS A 82 7.55 16.65 -6.15
C HIS A 82 7.98 15.58 -7.17
N ASP A 83 9.06 14.86 -6.90
CA ASP A 83 9.63 13.87 -7.82
C ASP A 83 10.40 12.77 -7.05
N LEU A 84 10.68 11.65 -7.74
CA LEU A 84 11.44 10.50 -7.26
C LEU A 84 12.94 10.82 -7.18
N THR A 85 13.28 11.80 -6.36
CA THR A 85 14.65 12.27 -6.15
C THR A 85 15.40 11.38 -5.16
N ARG A 86 16.72 11.56 -5.06
CA ARG A 86 17.56 10.85 -4.07
C ARG A 86 17.06 10.98 -2.63
N GLY A 87 16.47 12.12 -2.28
CA GLY A 87 15.84 12.32 -0.96
C GLY A 87 14.64 11.41 -0.75
N TRP A 88 13.81 11.22 -1.78
CA TRP A 88 12.66 10.32 -1.74
C TRP A 88 13.10 8.87 -1.51
N TYR A 89 14.12 8.38 -2.22
CA TYR A 89 14.62 7.02 -2.01
C TYR A 89 15.17 6.79 -0.60
N THR A 90 15.80 7.81 -0.01
CA THR A 90 16.39 7.69 1.33
C THR A 90 15.32 7.65 2.42
N VAL A 91 14.29 8.48 2.31
CA VAL A 91 13.23 8.61 3.34
C VAL A 91 12.11 7.62 3.09
N VAL A 92 11.49 7.67 1.91
CA VAL A 92 10.32 6.88 1.55
C VAL A 92 10.71 5.47 1.13
N GLY A 93 11.72 5.35 0.26
CA GLY A 93 12.23 4.05 -0.18
C GLY A 93 12.79 3.23 0.99
N GLY A 94 13.57 3.86 1.88
CA GLY A 94 14.07 3.22 3.10
C GLY A 94 12.96 2.71 4.02
N ALA A 95 11.92 3.52 4.24
CA ALA A 95 10.76 3.12 5.06
C ALA A 95 9.99 1.94 4.44
N ILE A 96 9.82 1.93 3.11
CA ILE A 96 9.20 0.81 2.39
C ILE A 96 10.03 -0.47 2.56
N CYS A 97 11.34 -0.40 2.30
CA CYS A 97 12.23 -1.56 2.43
C CYS A 97 12.24 -2.12 3.85
N LEU A 98 12.26 -1.25 4.87
CA LEU A 98 12.19 -1.68 6.26
C LEU A 98 10.86 -2.38 6.58
N ASN A 99 9.73 -1.86 6.08
CA ASN A 99 8.43 -2.49 6.27
C ASN A 99 8.33 -3.86 5.57
N MET A 100 9.02 -4.04 4.44
CA MET A 100 9.09 -5.34 3.76
C MET A 100 10.04 -6.33 4.42
N LEU A 101 11.07 -5.86 5.11
CA LEU A 101 11.94 -6.74 5.92
C LEU A 101 11.21 -7.27 7.16
N VAL A 102 10.22 -6.54 7.65
CA VAL A 102 9.47 -6.89 8.88
C VAL A 102 8.23 -7.73 8.59
N ASN A 103 7.62 -7.61 7.41
CA ASN A 103 6.48 -8.45 6.97
C ASN A 103 6.93 -9.79 6.40
#